data_AF-A0A7C5YSD3-F1
#
_entry.id   AF-A0A7C5YSD3-F1
#
_cell.length_a   1.000
_cell.length_b   1.000
_cell.length_c   1.000
_cell.angle_alpha   90.00
_cell.angle_beta   90.00
_cell.angle_gamma   90.00
#
_symmetry.space_group_name_H-M   'P 1'
#
loop_
_entity.id
_entity.type
_entity.pdbx_description
1 polymer ?
#
loop_
_entity_poly.entity_id
_entity_poly.type
_entity_poly.pdbx_seq_one_letter_code
_entity_poly.pdbx_strand_id
1 'polypeptide(L)'
;MSEFKIVISDPKAKNLRIVPVKVIGSEDLEYSDVHKEQRELAKIKLNPSLIKILNPELGVVVVRIWKNRANKEKVNLTAKIIEDTSIDMQTVVVPMTFMREKLGTSEAMGEIFRAPAFQIRIGGNVAQSLIGLKIGDRIDGRIIGFPNIKLEIRGGSDLAGFPMRIDVSGPVKKYILLSQGPGFKPRENGEKRRKLIRGNTISEDIVQINTVIV
;
A
#
# COMPACT_ATOMS: atom_id res chain seq x y z
N MET A 1 -20.06 -5.68 8.52
CA MET A 1 -19.41 -4.36 8.42
C MET A 1 -18.51 -4.38 7.21
N SER A 2 -18.62 -3.37 6.36
CA SER A 2 -17.81 -3.25 5.14
C SER A 2 -16.35 -3.05 5.53
N GLU A 3 -15.45 -3.87 5.00
CA GLU A 3 -14.00 -3.70 5.14
C GLU A 3 -13.41 -3.38 3.75
N PHE A 4 -12.66 -2.29 3.66
CA PHE A 4 -11.99 -1.90 2.42
C PHE A 4 -10.48 -1.98 2.58
N LYS A 5 -9.83 -2.55 1.57
CA LYS A 5 -8.39 -2.46 1.38
C LYS A 5 -8.09 -1.22 0.55
N ILE A 6 -7.58 -0.17 1.17
CA ILE A 6 -7.15 1.04 0.47
C ILE A 6 -5.70 0.87 0.04
N VAL A 7 -5.45 1.05 -1.24
CA VAL A 7 -4.11 1.17 -1.81
C VAL A 7 -3.82 2.65 -2.02
N ILE A 8 -2.76 3.15 -1.39
CA ILE A 8 -2.29 4.53 -1.49
C ILE A 8 -1.02 4.52 -2.34
N SER A 9 -1.06 5.24 -3.46
CA SER A 9 0.10 5.42 -4.34
C SER A 9 0.69 6.82 -4.21
N ASP A 10 2.01 6.86 -4.09
CA ASP A 10 2.81 8.08 -4.03
C ASP A 10 3.44 8.37 -5.40
N PRO A 11 2.91 9.34 -6.17
CA PRO A 11 3.38 9.61 -7.53
C PRO A 11 4.79 10.20 -7.60
N LYS A 12 5.30 10.78 -6.51
CA LYS A 12 6.64 11.38 -6.45
C LYS A 12 7.74 10.32 -6.22
N ALA A 13 7.37 9.11 -5.81
CA ALA A 13 8.29 8.01 -5.58
C ALA A 13 8.78 7.30 -6.86
N LYS A 14 8.64 7.89 -8.06
CA LYS A 14 9.06 7.28 -9.34
C LYS A 14 10.57 6.99 -9.42
N ASN A 15 11.40 7.84 -8.80
CA ASN A 15 12.86 7.66 -8.74
C ASN A 15 13.27 7.23 -7.34
N LEU A 16 13.26 5.92 -7.09
CA LEU A 16 13.58 5.35 -5.79
C LEU A 16 15.08 5.46 -5.50
N ARG A 17 15.45 6.21 -4.46
CA ARG A 17 16.78 6.15 -3.85
C ARG A 17 16.83 4.91 -2.97
N ILE A 18 17.56 3.90 -3.43
CA ILE A 18 17.74 2.64 -2.71
C ILE A 18 19.02 2.76 -1.89
N VAL A 19 18.91 2.60 -0.57
CA VAL A 19 20.05 2.65 0.34
C VAL A 19 20.26 1.25 0.95
N PRO A 20 21.46 0.66 0.85
CA PRO A 20 21.76 -0.60 1.54
C PRO A 20 21.87 -0.34 3.04
N VAL A 21 21.28 -1.24 3.84
CA VAL A 21 21.21 -1.10 5.29
C VAL A 21 21.39 -2.44 6.01
N LYS A 22 21.96 -2.39 7.21
CA LYS A 22 21.93 -3.48 8.18
C LYS A 22 20.60 -3.43 8.93
N VAL A 23 19.84 -4.54 8.91
CA VAL A 23 18.55 -4.65 9.57
C VAL A 23 18.73 -5.43 10.87
N ILE A 24 18.36 -4.82 11.99
CA ILE A 24 18.51 -5.39 13.34
C ILE A 24 17.13 -5.48 13.99
N GLY A 25 16.81 -6.64 14.57
CA GLY A 25 15.61 -6.83 15.37
C GLY A 25 15.73 -6.21 16.77
N SER A 26 14.76 -5.40 17.20
CA SER A 26 14.60 -4.96 18.58
C SER A 26 13.27 -5.45 19.17
N GLU A 27 13.26 -5.73 20.47
CA GLU A 27 12.07 -6.11 21.24
C GLU A 27 11.19 -4.90 21.59
N ASP A 28 11.72 -3.67 21.49
CA ASP A 28 10.98 -2.43 21.76
C ASP A 28 9.81 -2.16 20.81
N LEU A 29 9.78 -2.85 19.67
CA LEU A 29 8.82 -2.64 18.61
C LEU A 29 7.87 -3.82 18.54
N GLU A 30 6.59 -3.56 18.78
CA GLU A 30 5.55 -4.58 18.68
C GLU A 30 5.26 -4.94 17.22
N TYR A 31 5.09 -6.25 16.98
CA TYR A 31 4.52 -6.79 15.75
C TYR A 31 3.51 -7.86 16.13
N SER A 32 2.27 -7.60 15.79
CA SER A 32 1.11 -8.40 16.17
C SER A 32 0.28 -8.74 14.94
N ASP A 33 -0.82 -9.46 15.12
CA ASP A 33 -1.69 -9.87 14.01
C ASP A 33 -2.36 -8.67 13.31
N VAL A 34 -2.53 -7.54 14.01
CA VAL A 34 -3.01 -6.26 13.43
C VAL A 34 -2.09 -5.77 12.30
N HIS A 35 -0.79 -6.00 12.47
CA HIS A 35 0.24 -5.65 11.49
C HIS A 35 0.29 -6.65 10.33
N LYS A 36 -0.02 -7.92 10.58
CA LYS A 36 -0.17 -8.96 9.54
C LYS A 36 -1.39 -8.70 8.67
N GLU A 37 -2.48 -8.25 9.29
CA GLU A 37 -3.74 -7.88 8.61
C GLU A 37 -3.65 -6.54 7.87
N GLN A 38 -2.56 -5.77 8.03
CA GLN A 38 -2.37 -4.45 7.43
C GLN A 38 -3.43 -3.43 7.87
N ARG A 39 -4.00 -3.62 9.06
CA ARG A 39 -4.83 -2.60 9.70
C ARG A 39 -3.98 -1.44 10.19
N GLU A 40 -2.77 -1.74 10.67
CA GLU A 40 -1.75 -0.76 11.03
C GLU A 40 -0.40 -1.09 10.38
N LEU A 41 0.36 -0.04 10.04
CA LEU A 41 1.72 -0.18 9.54
C LEU A 41 2.68 -0.44 10.70
N ALA A 42 3.60 -1.38 10.53
CA ALA A 42 4.65 -1.63 11.52
C ALA A 42 5.48 -0.36 11.77
N LYS A 43 6.00 -0.20 12.97
CA LYS A 43 6.89 0.90 13.32
C LYS A 43 8.34 0.45 13.15
N ILE A 44 9.19 1.32 12.62
CA ILE A 44 10.64 1.09 12.54
C ILE A 44 11.39 2.33 13.04
N LYS A 45 12.58 2.13 13.60
CA LYS A 45 13.43 3.25 14.03
C LYS A 45 14.52 3.52 12.99
N LEU A 46 14.72 4.79 12.63
CA LEU A 46 15.72 5.24 11.66
C LEU A 46 16.46 6.48 12.17
N ASN A 47 17.72 6.61 11.76
CA ASN A 47 18.49 7.83 11.95
C ASN A 47 17.92 9.00 11.10
N PRO A 48 17.77 10.22 11.65
CA PRO A 48 17.31 11.40 10.91
C PRO A 48 18.05 11.70 9.60
N SER A 49 19.36 11.41 9.52
CA SER A 49 20.17 11.61 8.32
C SER A 49 19.71 10.71 7.16
N LEU A 50 19.36 9.46 7.47
CA LEU A 50 18.83 8.52 6.48
C LEU A 50 17.42 8.92 6.02
N ILE A 51 16.60 9.45 6.92
CA ILE A 51 15.26 9.96 6.61
C ILE A 51 15.34 11.11 5.60
N LYS A 52 16.28 12.05 5.80
CA LYS A 52 16.51 13.17 4.86
C LYS A 52 16.90 12.70 3.46
N ILE A 53 17.69 11.62 3.36
CA ILE A 53 18.11 11.05 2.07
C ILE A 53 16.93 10.42 1.33
N LEU A 54 16.11 9.66 2.07
CA LEU A 54 14.92 8.97 1.54
C LEU A 54 13.78 9.93 1.19
N ASN A 55 13.69 11.06 1.91
CA ASN A 55 12.63 12.08 1.81
C ASN A 55 11.21 11.48 1.65
N PRO A 56 10.72 10.69 2.64
CA PRO A 56 9.40 10.10 2.57
C PRO A 56 8.32 11.08 3.05
N GLU A 57 7.49 11.60 2.13
CA GLU A 57 6.43 12.59 2.47
C GLU A 57 5.41 12.09 3.49
N LEU A 58 5.14 10.78 3.49
CA LEU A 58 4.20 10.15 4.42
C LEU A 58 4.88 9.52 5.65
N GLY A 59 6.22 9.61 5.75
CA GLY A 59 6.97 8.87 6.76
C GLY A 59 6.84 7.36 6.62
N VAL A 60 6.50 6.84 5.42
CA VAL A 60 6.36 5.41 5.13
C VAL A 60 7.48 4.96 4.21
N VAL A 61 8.12 3.85 4.57
CA VAL A 61 9.23 3.25 3.82
C VAL A 61 9.03 1.75 3.68
N VAL A 62 9.70 1.19 2.69
CA VAL A 62 9.78 -0.26 2.49
C VAL A 62 11.20 -0.70 2.80
N VAL A 63 11.32 -1.64 3.74
CA VAL A 63 12.55 -2.36 4.03
C VAL A 63 12.47 -3.70 3.31
N ARG A 64 13.32 -3.89 2.32
CA ARG A 64 13.48 -5.14 1.57
C ARG A 64 14.63 -5.92 2.17
N ILE A 65 14.32 -7.08 2.73
CA ILE A 65 15.27 -7.94 3.42
C ILE A 65 15.51 -9.19 2.57
N TRP A 66 16.77 -9.57 2.41
CA TRP A 66 17.14 -10.78 1.68
C TRP A 66 17.16 -11.97 2.62
N LYS A 67 16.31 -12.97 2.38
CA LYS A 67 16.26 -14.21 3.18
C LYS A 67 17.38 -15.16 2.80
N ASN A 68 17.58 -15.33 1.50
CA ASN A 68 18.71 -16.08 0.96
C ASN A 68 19.16 -15.44 -0.35
N ARG A 69 20.41 -15.00 -0.41
CA ARG A 69 20.96 -14.33 -1.61
C ARG A 69 21.04 -15.27 -2.81
N ALA A 70 21.19 -16.58 -2.59
CA ALA A 70 21.28 -17.57 -3.65
C ALA A 70 19.96 -17.73 -4.43
N ASN A 71 18.83 -17.86 -3.73
CA ASN A 71 17.50 -18.08 -4.35
C ASN A 71 16.75 -16.79 -4.70
N LYS A 72 17.36 -15.61 -4.46
CA LYS A 72 16.72 -14.29 -4.61
C LYS A 72 15.40 -14.14 -3.84
N GLU A 73 15.21 -14.91 -2.78
CA GLU A 73 14.04 -14.79 -1.90
C GLU A 73 14.13 -13.52 -1.07
N LYS A 74 13.10 -12.67 -1.18
CA LYS A 74 13.02 -11.36 -0.56
C LYS A 74 11.77 -11.26 0.29
N VAL A 75 11.89 -10.59 1.42
CA VAL A 75 10.76 -10.21 2.28
C VAL A 75 10.70 -8.69 2.31
N ASN A 76 9.52 -8.13 2.03
CA ASN A 76 9.31 -6.68 2.12
C ASN A 76 8.51 -6.38 3.39
N LEU A 77 9.00 -5.43 4.18
CA LEU A 77 8.28 -4.84 5.31
C LEU A 77 7.94 -3.40 4.97
N THR A 78 6.65 -3.05 4.99
CA THR A 78 6.22 -1.66 4.87
C THR A 78 5.95 -1.10 6.26
N ALA A 79 6.57 0.01 6.59
CA ALA A 79 6.57 0.53 7.95
C ALA A 79 6.55 2.05 8.03
N LYS A 80 5.99 2.56 9.13
CA LYS A 80 6.03 3.97 9.53
C LYS A 80 7.31 4.24 10.30
N ILE A 81 7.94 5.36 10.00
CA ILE A 81 9.23 5.76 10.58
C ILE A 81 9.01 6.40 11.95
N ILE A 82 9.87 6.00 12.89
CA ILE A 82 10.14 6.67 14.15
C ILE A 82 11.59 7.15 14.11
N GLU A 83 11.82 8.39 14.47
CA GLU A 83 13.17 8.96 14.51
C GLU A 83 13.89 8.52 15.78
N ASP A 84 15.13 8.06 15.62
CA ASP A 84 16.00 7.72 16.74
C ASP A 84 17.45 8.11 16.39
N THR A 85 18.02 8.99 17.20
CA THR A 85 19.38 9.53 17.01
C THR A 85 20.48 8.61 17.50
N SER A 86 20.15 7.57 18.27
CA SER A 86 21.14 6.62 18.82
C SER A 86 21.63 5.59 17.79
N ILE A 87 20.96 5.49 16.64
CA ILE A 87 21.19 4.45 15.63
C ILE A 87 22.14 4.95 14.55
N ASP A 88 23.04 4.09 14.07
CA ASP A 88 23.92 4.40 12.94
C ASP A 88 23.16 4.69 11.64
N MET A 89 23.77 5.50 10.77
CA MET A 89 23.15 5.96 9.51
C MET A 89 22.72 4.82 8.57
N GLN A 90 23.38 3.67 8.61
CA GLN A 90 23.09 2.51 7.75
C GLN A 90 22.37 1.39 8.51
N THR A 91 21.89 1.64 9.72
CA THR A 91 21.20 0.64 10.54
C THR A 91 19.70 0.96 10.60
N VAL A 92 18.88 -0.07 10.41
CA VAL A 92 17.43 0.01 10.53
C VAL A 92 16.97 -0.96 11.60
N VAL A 93 16.26 -0.45 12.59
CA VAL A 93 15.72 -1.27 13.66
C VAL A 93 14.27 -1.63 13.33
N VAL A 94 14.01 -2.93 13.28
CA VAL A 94 12.70 -3.52 12.96
C VAL A 94 12.22 -4.37 14.15
N PRO A 95 10.92 -4.69 14.23
CA PRO A 95 10.42 -5.63 15.24
C PRO A 95 11.12 -6.99 15.19
N MET A 96 11.62 -7.46 16.33
CA MET A 96 12.31 -8.75 16.43
C MET A 96 11.39 -9.93 16.11
N THR A 97 10.12 -9.83 16.49
CA THR A 97 9.05 -10.79 16.20
C THR A 97 8.87 -11.01 14.70
N PHE A 98 8.83 -9.93 13.91
CA PHE A 98 8.77 -10.02 12.43
C PHE A 98 9.98 -10.74 11.84
N MET A 99 11.18 -10.42 12.33
CA MET A 99 12.43 -11.02 11.87
C MET A 99 12.48 -12.52 12.17
N ARG A 100 12.14 -12.91 13.41
CA ARG A 100 12.09 -14.32 13.83
C ARG A 100 11.07 -15.13 13.01
N GLU A 101 9.85 -14.60 12.81
CA GLU A 101 8.80 -15.32 12.07
C GLU A 101 9.12 -15.48 10.57
N LYS A 102 9.70 -14.47 9.92
CA LYS A 102 9.90 -14.48 8.45
C LYS A 102 11.26 -14.98 8.01
N LEU A 103 12.32 -14.60 8.72
CA LEU A 103 13.71 -14.83 8.34
C LEU A 103 14.36 -15.89 9.23
N GLY A 104 13.91 -16.06 10.47
CA GLY A 104 14.52 -16.97 11.45
C GLY A 104 15.84 -16.46 12.02
N THR A 105 16.24 -15.21 11.71
CA THR A 105 17.46 -14.57 12.19
C THR A 105 17.15 -13.24 12.87
N SER A 106 18.04 -12.78 13.77
CA SER A 106 17.93 -11.47 14.43
C SER A 106 18.54 -10.33 13.61
N GLU A 107 19.48 -10.64 12.72
CA GLU A 107 20.14 -9.69 11.84
C GLU A 107 20.03 -10.14 10.38
N ALA A 108 19.90 -9.17 9.47
CA ALA A 108 19.94 -9.40 8.04
C ALA A 108 20.45 -8.17 7.28
N MET A 109 20.92 -8.38 6.06
CA MET A 109 21.21 -7.28 5.14
C MET A 109 19.98 -6.97 4.28
N GLY A 110 19.70 -5.68 4.10
CA GLY A 110 18.55 -5.21 3.36
C GLY A 110 18.80 -3.94 2.56
N GLU A 111 17.75 -3.52 1.88
CA GLU A 111 17.65 -2.27 1.14
C GLU A 111 16.46 -1.50 1.71
N ILE A 112 16.62 -0.19 1.93
CA ILE A 112 15.53 0.69 2.30
C ILE A 112 15.26 1.70 1.18
N PHE A 113 13.98 1.92 0.90
CA PHE A 113 13.53 2.91 -0.07
C PHE A 113 12.16 3.49 0.34
N ARG A 114 11.84 4.67 -0.18
CA ARG A 114 10.52 5.31 -0.02
C ARG A 114 9.43 4.40 -0.58
N ALA A 115 8.32 4.22 0.13
CA ALA A 115 7.24 3.36 -0.34
C ALA A 115 6.55 3.97 -1.57
N PRO A 116 6.58 3.34 -2.77
CA PRO A 116 5.90 3.87 -3.95
C PRO A 116 4.38 3.67 -3.89
N ALA A 117 3.97 2.58 -3.26
CA ALA A 117 2.59 2.32 -2.90
C ALA A 117 2.56 1.43 -1.65
N PHE A 118 1.51 1.58 -0.86
CA PHE A 118 1.24 0.71 0.29
C PHE A 118 -0.26 0.52 0.45
N GLN A 119 -0.61 -0.43 1.31
CA GLN A 119 -1.99 -0.88 1.50
C GLN A 119 -2.35 -0.84 2.97
N ILE A 120 -3.57 -0.40 3.27
CA ILE A 120 -4.14 -0.35 4.61
C ILE A 120 -5.56 -0.90 4.55
N ARG A 121 -5.91 -1.76 5.49
CA ARG A 121 -7.28 -2.23 5.69
C ARG A 121 -7.99 -1.34 6.68
N ILE A 122 -9.13 -0.82 6.27
CA ILE A 122 -10.01 -0.01 7.11
C ILE A 122 -11.36 -0.72 7.24
N GLY A 123 -11.95 -0.62 8.43
CA GLY A 123 -13.27 -1.16 8.73
C GLY A 123 -14.11 -0.16 9.53
N GLY A 124 -15.32 -0.58 9.89
CA GLY A 124 -16.22 0.19 10.75
C GLY A 124 -16.71 1.50 10.12
N ASN A 125 -16.87 2.54 10.94
CA ASN A 125 -17.47 3.82 10.54
C ASN A 125 -16.68 4.53 9.43
N VAL A 126 -15.35 4.37 9.44
CA VAL A 126 -14.45 4.92 8.42
C VAL A 126 -14.77 4.33 7.04
N ALA A 127 -14.97 3.02 6.96
CA ALA A 127 -15.34 2.36 5.71
C ALA A 127 -16.73 2.84 5.24
N GLN A 128 -17.70 2.98 6.14
CA GLN A 128 -19.04 3.46 5.79
C GLN A 128 -19.02 4.85 5.14
N SER A 129 -18.12 5.74 5.60
CA SER A 129 -17.98 7.10 5.04
C SER A 129 -17.50 7.15 3.59
N LEU A 130 -16.89 6.06 3.09
CA LEU A 130 -16.40 5.97 1.71
C LEU A 130 -17.44 5.42 0.74
N ILE A 131 -18.52 4.83 1.25
CA ILE A 131 -19.60 4.30 0.43
C ILE A 131 -20.37 5.47 -0.19
N GLY A 132 -20.69 5.35 -1.48
CA GLY A 132 -21.35 6.41 -2.24
C GLY A 132 -20.41 7.42 -2.90
N LEU A 133 -19.12 7.44 -2.52
CA LEU A 133 -18.10 8.21 -3.24
C LEU A 133 -17.84 7.62 -4.63
N LYS A 134 -17.39 8.46 -5.56
CA LYS A 134 -17.12 8.08 -6.95
C LYS A 134 -15.62 8.10 -7.25
N ILE A 135 -15.24 7.40 -8.31
CA ILE A 135 -13.92 7.58 -8.92
C ILE A 135 -13.78 9.04 -9.38
N GLY A 136 -12.69 9.68 -8.97
CA GLY A 136 -12.39 11.11 -9.17
C GLY A 136 -12.62 11.95 -7.93
N ASP A 137 -13.36 11.45 -6.94
CA ASP A 137 -13.59 12.18 -5.69
C ASP A 137 -12.32 12.23 -4.83
N ARG A 138 -12.20 13.31 -4.06
CA ARG A 138 -11.08 13.57 -3.16
C ARG A 138 -11.49 13.37 -1.72
N ILE A 139 -10.70 12.59 -0.99
CA ILE A 139 -10.87 12.32 0.44
C ILE A 139 -9.69 12.91 1.22
N ASP A 140 -9.95 13.34 2.45
CA ASP A 140 -8.91 13.77 3.37
C ASP A 140 -8.20 12.54 3.95
N GLY A 141 -6.86 12.52 3.89
CA GLY A 141 -6.05 11.42 4.43
C GLY A 141 -6.14 11.27 5.95
N ARG A 142 -6.68 12.25 6.68
CA ARG A 142 -7.01 12.12 8.12
C ARG A 142 -7.88 10.90 8.41
N ILE A 143 -8.78 10.57 7.48
CA ILE A 143 -9.70 9.42 7.57
C ILE A 143 -8.93 8.08 7.67
N ILE A 144 -7.70 8.03 7.14
CA ILE A 144 -6.85 6.83 7.06
C ILE A 144 -5.61 6.97 7.96
N GLY A 145 -5.55 8.00 8.82
CA GLY A 145 -4.43 8.23 9.76
C GLY A 145 -3.21 8.95 9.17
N PHE A 146 -3.35 9.58 8.00
CA PHE A 146 -2.30 10.41 7.37
C PHE A 146 -2.77 11.87 7.28
N PRO A 147 -2.49 12.70 8.29
CA PRO A 147 -2.88 14.11 8.25
C PRO A 147 -2.13 14.86 7.14
N ASN A 148 -2.75 15.94 6.63
CA ASN A 148 -2.18 16.89 5.67
C ASN A 148 -1.99 16.40 4.24
N ILE A 149 -2.64 15.29 3.86
CA ILE A 149 -2.67 14.83 2.47
C ILE A 149 -4.10 14.70 1.95
N LYS A 150 -4.27 14.90 0.65
CA LYS A 150 -5.50 14.59 -0.07
C LYS A 150 -5.27 13.37 -0.93
N LEU A 151 -6.26 12.49 -0.95
CA LEU A 151 -6.24 11.28 -1.76
C LEU A 151 -7.36 11.39 -2.79
N GLU A 152 -7.05 11.09 -4.04
CA GLU A 152 -8.04 10.98 -5.11
C GLU A 152 -8.32 9.51 -5.39
N ILE A 153 -9.60 9.13 -5.42
CA ILE A 153 -10.02 7.77 -5.78
C ILE A 153 -9.82 7.59 -7.28
N ARG A 154 -8.94 6.67 -7.69
CA ARG A 154 -8.65 6.38 -9.11
C ARG A 154 -9.32 5.13 -9.62
N GLY A 155 -9.79 4.25 -8.73
CA GLY A 155 -10.49 3.03 -9.12
C GLY A 155 -10.63 2.06 -7.96
N GLY A 156 -10.92 0.80 -8.28
CA GLY A 156 -11.06 -0.25 -7.30
C GLY A 156 -11.43 -1.57 -7.95
N SER A 157 -11.61 -2.59 -7.11
CA SER A 157 -11.96 -3.94 -7.51
C SER A 157 -13.03 -4.52 -6.60
N ASP A 158 -13.99 -5.18 -7.22
CA ASP A 158 -15.06 -5.93 -6.58
C ASP A 158 -14.56 -7.25 -5.97
N LEU A 159 -15.34 -7.88 -5.08
CA LEU A 159 -15.07 -9.20 -4.50
C LEU A 159 -14.79 -10.28 -5.55
N ALA A 160 -15.54 -10.25 -6.67
CA ALA A 160 -15.37 -11.16 -7.79
C ALA A 160 -14.19 -10.78 -8.72
N GLY A 161 -13.40 -9.77 -8.37
CA GLY A 161 -12.26 -9.30 -9.16
C GLY A 161 -12.62 -8.42 -10.35
N PHE A 162 -13.87 -7.97 -10.47
CA PHE A 162 -14.27 -7.04 -11.52
C PHE A 162 -13.72 -5.64 -11.21
N PRO A 163 -13.03 -4.99 -12.15
CA PRO A 163 -12.53 -3.64 -11.94
C PRO A 163 -13.68 -2.63 -12.00
N MET A 164 -13.51 -1.53 -11.29
CA MET A 164 -14.37 -0.36 -11.43
C MET A 164 -13.98 0.45 -12.67
N ARG A 165 -14.97 1.10 -13.28
CA ARG A 165 -14.76 1.99 -14.44
C ARG A 165 -15.51 3.30 -14.28
N ILE A 166 -14.81 4.41 -14.54
CA ILE A 166 -15.32 5.78 -14.38
C ILE A 166 -16.54 6.09 -15.24
N ASP A 167 -16.59 5.54 -16.47
CA ASP A 167 -17.65 5.80 -17.45
C ASP A 167 -19.00 5.19 -17.07
N VAL A 168 -19.02 4.16 -16.21
CA VAL A 168 -20.25 3.47 -15.81
C VAL A 168 -20.73 4.06 -14.50
N SER A 169 -21.85 4.78 -14.53
CA SER A 169 -22.39 5.44 -13.33
C SER A 169 -23.11 4.47 -12.39
N GLY A 170 -22.95 4.70 -11.09
CA GLY A 170 -23.68 4.02 -10.02
C GLY A 170 -23.00 2.75 -9.48
N PRO A 171 -23.51 2.18 -8.39
CA PRO A 171 -22.96 0.97 -7.76
C PRO A 171 -23.46 -0.32 -8.44
N VAL A 172 -23.43 -0.36 -9.78
CA VAL A 172 -24.03 -1.45 -10.57
C VAL A 172 -22.98 -2.36 -11.22
N LYS A 173 -23.36 -3.60 -11.52
CA LYS A 173 -22.59 -4.49 -12.42
C LYS A 173 -23.25 -4.46 -13.80
N LYS A 174 -22.49 -4.14 -14.84
CA LYS A 174 -23.02 -4.05 -16.21
C LYS A 174 -22.09 -4.74 -17.21
N TYR A 175 -22.68 -5.49 -18.13
CA TYR A 175 -21.97 -5.99 -19.31
C TYR A 175 -21.84 -4.88 -20.34
N ILE A 176 -20.60 -4.48 -20.64
CA ILE A 176 -20.32 -3.50 -21.69
C ILE A 176 -19.33 -4.07 -22.70
N LEU A 177 -19.47 -3.63 -23.95
CA LEU A 177 -18.55 -3.97 -25.02
C LEU A 177 -17.26 -3.15 -24.83
N LEU A 178 -16.15 -3.84 -24.56
CA LEU A 178 -14.84 -3.22 -24.38
C LEU A 178 -13.98 -3.45 -25.62
N SER A 179 -13.32 -2.39 -26.08
CA SER A 179 -12.21 -2.47 -27.04
C SER A 179 -10.85 -2.44 -26.34
N GLN A 180 -10.72 -1.68 -25.24
CA GLN A 180 -9.48 -1.52 -24.48
C GLN A 180 -9.80 -1.04 -23.06
N GLY A 181 -8.78 -1.00 -22.20
CA GLY A 181 -8.82 -0.29 -20.92
C GLY A 181 -9.22 -1.19 -19.76
N PRO A 182 -9.54 -0.60 -18.59
CA PRO A 182 -9.66 -1.35 -17.35
C PRO A 182 -10.68 -2.48 -17.48
N GLY A 183 -10.22 -3.72 -17.24
CA GLY A 183 -11.01 -4.95 -17.38
C GLY A 183 -10.84 -5.71 -18.70
N PHE A 184 -10.20 -5.11 -19.72
CA PHE A 184 -9.92 -5.81 -20.97
C PHE A 184 -8.59 -5.40 -21.60
N LYS A 185 -7.72 -6.40 -21.75
CA LYS A 185 -6.50 -6.31 -22.53
C LYS A 185 -6.72 -7.10 -23.83
N PRO A 186 -6.96 -6.44 -24.97
CA PRO A 186 -7.11 -7.12 -26.25
C PRO A 186 -5.82 -7.84 -26.62
N ARG A 187 -5.93 -9.00 -27.27
CA ARG A 187 -4.79 -9.76 -27.82
C ARG A 187 -4.53 -9.40 -29.27
N GLU A 188 -5.58 -9.03 -29.99
CA GLU A 188 -5.52 -8.66 -31.40
C GLU A 188 -6.07 -7.25 -31.62
N ASN A 189 -5.57 -6.59 -32.66
CA ASN A 189 -6.06 -5.28 -33.04
C ASN A 189 -7.52 -5.37 -33.49
N GLY A 190 -8.38 -4.54 -32.89
CA GLY A 190 -9.81 -4.54 -33.20
C GLY A 190 -10.65 -5.54 -32.41
N GLU A 191 -10.04 -6.36 -31.54
CA GLU A 191 -10.78 -7.26 -30.66
C GLU A 191 -11.72 -6.46 -29.75
N LYS A 192 -13.00 -6.82 -29.73
CA LYS A 192 -13.98 -6.28 -28.79
C LYS A 192 -14.68 -7.41 -28.07
N ARG A 193 -14.82 -7.28 -26.75
CA ARG A 193 -15.47 -8.31 -25.94
C ARG A 193 -16.45 -7.69 -24.95
N ARG A 194 -17.65 -8.29 -24.85
CA ARG A 194 -18.58 -7.95 -23.77
C ARG A 194 -18.05 -8.54 -22.48
N LYS A 195 -17.79 -7.68 -21.49
CA LYS A 195 -17.32 -8.08 -20.16
C LYS A 195 -18.13 -7.41 -19.07
N LEU A 196 -18.25 -8.10 -17.95
CA LEU A 196 -18.87 -7.58 -16.74
C LEU A 196 -17.91 -6.65 -16.02
N ILE A 197 -18.39 -5.47 -15.64
CA ILE A 197 -17.60 -4.41 -15.00
C ILE A 197 -18.42 -3.79 -13.89
N ARG A 198 -17.73 -3.25 -12.87
CA ARG A 198 -18.35 -2.49 -11.79
C ARG A 198 -18.39 -1.00 -12.14
N GLY A 199 -19.49 -0.33 -11.78
CA GLY A 199 -19.61 1.11 -11.93
C GLY A 199 -18.63 1.90 -11.07
N ASN A 200 -18.69 3.23 -11.21
CA ASN A 200 -17.76 4.18 -10.65
C ASN A 200 -18.03 4.53 -9.18
N THR A 201 -19.16 4.10 -8.63
CA THR A 201 -19.58 4.44 -7.26
C THR A 201 -19.18 3.33 -6.30
N ILE A 202 -18.61 3.71 -5.15
CA ILE A 202 -18.18 2.78 -4.12
C ILE A 202 -19.40 2.21 -3.39
N SER A 203 -19.36 0.91 -3.14
CA SER A 203 -20.43 0.09 -2.57
C SER A 203 -19.84 -1.00 -1.69
N GLU A 204 -20.66 -1.64 -0.87
CA GLU A 204 -20.24 -2.68 0.09
C GLU A 204 -19.56 -3.89 -0.56
N ASP A 205 -19.89 -4.24 -1.81
CA ASP A 205 -19.28 -5.37 -2.51
C ASP A 205 -17.79 -5.16 -2.87
N ILE A 206 -17.32 -3.91 -2.80
CA ILE A 206 -15.94 -3.57 -3.18
C ILE A 206 -14.97 -4.04 -2.11
N VAL A 207 -13.87 -4.65 -2.54
CA VAL A 207 -12.83 -5.13 -1.61
C VAL A 207 -11.63 -4.19 -1.60
N GLN A 208 -11.26 -3.64 -2.77
CA GLN A 208 -10.08 -2.79 -2.89
C GLN A 208 -10.43 -1.43 -3.51
N ILE A 209 -9.92 -0.36 -2.92
CA ILE A 209 -10.01 1.01 -3.44
C ILE A 209 -8.60 1.49 -3.75
N ASN A 210 -8.38 1.96 -4.97
CA ASN A 210 -7.10 2.52 -5.40
C ASN A 210 -7.15 4.04 -5.31
N THR A 211 -6.18 4.61 -4.60
CA THR A 211 -6.06 6.05 -4.38
C THR A 211 -4.67 6.55 -4.73
N VAL A 212 -4.60 7.82 -5.14
CA VAL A 212 -3.34 8.52 -5.45
C VAL A 212 -3.28 9.79 -4.63
N ILE A 213 -2.09 10.12 -4.13
CA ILE A 213 -1.84 11.38 -3.42
C ILE A 213 -1.87 12.54 -4.42
N VAL A 214 -2.59 13.61 -4.07
CA VAL A 214 -2.73 14.84 -4.86
C VAL A 214 -2.31 16.05 -4.05
#